data_AF-A0A373PB93-F1
#
_entry.id   AF-A0A373PB93-F1
#
_cell.length_a   1.000
_cell.length_b   1.000
_cell.length_c   1.000
_cell.angle_alpha   90.00
_cell.angle_beta   90.00
_cell.angle_gamma   90.00
#
_symmetry.space_group_name_H-M   'P 1'
#
loop_
_entity.id
_entity.type
_entity.pdbx_description
1 polymer ?
#
loop_
_entity_poly.entity_id
_entity_poly.type
_entity_poly.pdbx_seq_one_letter_code
_entity_poly.pdbx_strand_id
1 'polypeptide(L)' 'MKYQRLEDLRTDHDLTIRQVADYLGCNRDVYTRYEKGVRQLPISIAIRLAELYQVSLDYLVGISDEKRPYGS' A
#
# COMPACT_ATOMS: atom_id res chain seq x y z
N MET A 1 -1.80 8.21 12.12
CA MET A 1 -0.58 7.53 11.61
C MET A 1 -0.68 7.55 10.10
N LYS A 2 0.18 8.29 9.39
CA LYS A 2 0.14 8.37 7.91
C LYS A 2 0.91 7.16 7.37
N TYR A 3 0.34 6.41 6.43
CA TYR A 3 1.06 5.33 5.75
C TYR A 3 1.90 5.91 4.61
N GLN A 4 2.94 6.66 4.97
CA GLN A 4 3.77 7.40 4.01
C GLN A 4 4.28 6.49 2.89
N ARG A 5 4.68 5.26 3.23
CA ARG A 5 5.19 4.26 2.27
C ARG A 5 4.18 3.83 1.20
N LEU A 6 2.87 3.94 1.44
CA LEU A 6 1.87 3.63 0.40
C LEU A 6 1.89 4.66 -0.73
N GLU A 7 1.97 5.94 -0.36
CA GLU A 7 2.04 7.05 -1.32
C GLU A 7 3.37 6.99 -2.10
N ASP A 8 4.47 6.72 -1.40
CA ASP A 8 5.81 6.61 -1.98
C ASP A 8 5.87 5.42 -2.97
N LEU A 9 5.49 4.21 -2.55
CA LEU A 9 5.48 3.02 -3.40
C LEU A 9 4.56 3.17 -4.62
N ARG A 10 3.39 3.81 -4.43
CA ARG A 10 2.50 4.09 -5.56
C ARG A 10 3.19 4.99 -6.58
N THR A 11 3.90 6.03 -6.13
CA THR A 11 4.57 7.00 -6.99
C THR A 11 5.81 6.39 -7.66
N ASP A 12 6.58 5.58 -6.94
CA ASP A 12 7.73 4.83 -7.48
C ASP A 12 7.33 3.86 -8.61
N HIS A 13 6.09 3.35 -8.57
CA HIS A 13 5.54 2.45 -9.58
C HIS A 13 4.73 3.18 -10.68
N ASP A 14 4.75 4.51 -10.71
CA ASP A 14 3.98 5.34 -11.66
C ASP A 14 2.47 5.04 -11.68
N LEU A 15 1.92 4.59 -10.53
CA LEU A 15 0.51 4.24 -10.41
C LEU A 15 -0.34 5.42 -9.96
N THR A 16 -1.50 5.56 -10.56
CA THR A 16 -2.55 6.48 -10.08
C THR A 16 -3.32 5.85 -8.93
N ILE A 17 -3.89 6.69 -8.05
CA ILE A 17 -4.82 6.25 -6.99
C ILE A 17 -5.95 5.39 -7.56
N ARG A 18 -6.41 5.71 -8.78
CA ARG A 18 -7.47 4.94 -9.46
C ARG A 18 -7.01 3.53 -9.83
N GLN A 19 -5.82 3.37 -10.42
CA GLN A 19 -5.29 2.06 -10.78
C GLN A 19 -5.11 1.16 -9.56
N VAL A 20 -4.61 1.70 -8.44
CA VAL A 20 -4.47 0.92 -7.20
C VAL A 20 -5.84 0.57 -6.61
N ALA A 21 -6.79 1.51 -6.63
CA ALA A 21 -8.15 1.26 -6.15
C ALA A 21 -8.86 0.19 -7.00
N ASP A 22 -8.71 0.24 -8.32
CA ASP A 22 -9.25 -0.74 -9.26
C ASP A 22 -8.62 -2.12 -9.03
N TYR A 23 -7.28 -2.19 -8.87
CA TYR A 23 -6.60 -3.42 -8.46
C TYR A 23 -7.19 -3.96 -7.15
N LEU A 24 -7.34 -3.12 -6.13
CA LEU A 24 -7.88 -3.50 -4.84
C LEU A 24 -9.39 -3.83 -4.85
N GLY A 25 -10.11 -3.54 -5.95
CA GLY A 25 -11.55 -3.72 -6.04
C GLY A 25 -12.32 -2.77 -5.10
N CYS A 26 -11.82 -1.56 -4.90
CA CYS A 26 -12.40 -0.57 -4.00
C CYS A 26 -12.56 0.80 -4.67
N ASN A 27 -13.30 1.71 -4.04
CA ASN A 27 -13.44 3.07 -4.55
C ASN A 27 -12.14 3.86 -4.34
N ARG A 28 -11.79 4.72 -5.31
CA ARG A 28 -10.69 5.69 -5.24
C ARG A 28 -10.59 6.42 -3.89
N ASP A 29 -11.73 6.87 -3.35
CA ASP A 29 -11.77 7.62 -2.10
C ASP A 29 -11.47 6.73 -0.88
N VAL A 30 -11.77 5.43 -0.97
CA VAL A 30 -11.40 4.44 0.06
C VAL A 30 -9.88 4.26 0.09
N TYR A 31 -9.26 4.07 -1.08
CA TYR A 31 -7.80 3.93 -1.17
C TYR A 31 -7.07 5.21 -0.72
N THR A 32 -7.58 6.39 -1.11
CA THR A 32 -7.05 7.68 -0.66
C THR A 32 -7.06 7.81 0.88
N ARG A 33 -8.11 7.31 1.54
CA ARG A 33 -8.20 7.31 3.01
C ARG A 33 -7.20 6.35 3.64
N TYR A 34 -6.82 5.26 2.97
CA TYR A 34 -5.74 4.40 3.40
C TYR A 34 -4.40 5.13 3.34
N GLU A 35 -4.00 5.73 2.20
CA GLU A 35 -2.73 6.46 2.10
C GLU A 35 -2.60 7.57 3.15
N LYS A 36 -3.70 8.31 3.40
CA LYS A 36 -3.74 9.39 4.40
C LYS A 36 -3.81 8.89 5.84
N GLY A 37 -3.99 7.59 6.07
CA GLY A 37 -4.16 7.03 7.42
C GLY A 37 -5.44 7.47 8.12
N VAL A 38 -6.41 7.99 7.37
CA VAL A 38 -7.75 8.38 7.87
C VAL A 38 -8.60 7.13 8.13
N ARG A 39 -8.35 6.08 7.36
CA ARG A 39 -8.97 4.76 7.54
C ARG A 39 -7.89 3.74 7.86
N GLN A 40 -8.17 2.89 8.85
CA GLN A 40 -7.30 1.77 9.18
C GLN A 40 -7.16 0.84 7.98
N LEU A 41 -5.93 0.42 7.69
CA LEU A 41 -5.61 -0.48 6.59
C LEU A 41 -5.95 -1.93 7.00
N PRO A 42 -6.93 -2.60 6.37
CA PRO A 42 -7.21 -4.00 6.65
C PRO A 42 -6.03 -4.89 6.24
N ILE A 43 -5.78 -5.96 6.99
CA ILE A 43 -4.66 -6.87 6.72
C ILE A 43 -4.72 -7.48 5.31
N SER A 44 -5.92 -7.79 4.81
CA SER A 44 -6.12 -8.32 3.45
C SER A 44 -5.71 -7.32 2.37
N ILE A 45 -5.97 -6.02 2.59
CA ILE A 45 -5.53 -4.96 1.66
C ILE A 45 -4.02 -4.78 1.75
N ALA A 46 -3.45 -4.82 2.97
CA ALA A 46 -2.02 -4.71 3.17
C ALA A 46 -1.25 -5.83 2.46
N ILE A 47 -1.73 -7.07 2.53
CA ILE A 47 -1.16 -8.22 1.81
C ILE A 47 -1.16 -7.96 0.29
N ARG A 48 -2.30 -7.53 -0.26
CA ARG A 48 -2.41 -7.25 -1.71
C ARG A 48 -1.52 -6.09 -2.16
N LEU A 49 -1.31 -5.08 -1.31
CA LEU A 49 -0.41 -3.97 -1.62
C LEU A 49 1.06 -4.42 -1.55
N ALA A 50 1.41 -5.27 -0.59
CA ALA A 50 2.73 -5.89 -0.50
C ALA A 50 3.04 -6.72 -1.76
N GLU A 51 2.06 -7.48 -2.25
CA GLU A 51 2.14 -8.20 -3.54
C GLU A 51 2.26 -7.24 -4.73
N LEU A 52 1.42 -6.19 -4.82
CA LEU A 52 1.45 -5.22 -5.91
C LEU A 52 2.81 -4.53 -6.04
N TYR A 53 3.37 -4.10 -4.90
CA TYR A 53 4.63 -3.35 -4.87
C TYR A 53 5.87 -4.23 -4.73
N GLN A 54 5.71 -5.55 -4.66
CA GLN A 54 6.79 -6.52 -4.48
C GLN A 54 7.67 -6.19 -3.27
N VAL A 55 7.04 -5.86 -2.14
CA VAL A 55 7.70 -5.56 -0.86
C VAL A 55 7.15 -6.43 0.26
N SER A 56 7.91 -6.60 1.34
CA SER A 56 7.46 -7.29 2.55
C SER A 56 6.38 -6.48 3.27
N LEU A 57 5.53 -7.17 4.03
CA LEU A 57 4.52 -6.50 4.85
C LEU A 57 5.17 -5.59 5.90
N ASP A 58 6.30 -6.02 6.48
CA ASP A 58 7.08 -5.25 7.45
C ASP A 58 7.56 -3.92 6.86
N TYR A 59 8.00 -3.95 5.59
CA TYR A 59 8.33 -2.74 4.86
C TYR A 59 7.07 -1.94 4.51
N LEU A 60 5.97 -2.56 4.14
CA LEU A 60 4.76 -1.79 3.81
C LEU A 60 4.23 -0.99 5.01
N VAL A 61 4.25 -1.58 6.21
CA VAL A 61 3.58 -1.02 7.40
C VAL A 61 4.48 -0.23 8.35
N GLY A 62 5.79 -0.12 8.07
CA GLY A 62 6.69 0.70 8.87
C GLY A 62 7.50 -0.05 9.94
N ILE A 63 7.49 -1.38 9.96
CA ILE A 63 8.21 -2.18 10.97
C ILE A 63 9.70 -2.29 10.64
N SER A 64 10.06 -2.38 9.35
CA SER A 64 11.45 -2.47 8.89
C SER A 64 11.70 -1.47 7.77
N ASP A 65 12.89 -0.87 7.70
CA ASP A 65 13.34 -0.06 6.56
C ASP A 65 13.92 -0.91 5.42
N GLU A 66 14.09 -2.22 5.63
CA GLU A 66 14.59 -3.12 4.61
C GLU A 66 13.50 -3.47 3.58
N LYS A 67 13.70 -3.03 2.33
CA LYS A 67 12.83 -3.38 1.20
C LYS A 67 13.13 -4.81 0.74
N ARG A 68 12.50 -5.79 1.39
CA ARG A 68 12.57 -7.21 1.01
C ARG A 68 11.43 -7.57 0.06
N PRO A 69 11.61 -8.51 -0.89
CA PRO A 69 10.51 -8.99 -1.73
C PRO A 69 9.39 -9.65 -0.92
N TYR A 70 8.16 -9.56 -1.40
CA TYR A 70 7.05 -10.31 -0.80
C TYR A 70 7.29 -11.82 -0.89
N GLY A 71 7.08 -12.55 0.21
CA GLY A 71 7.27 -14.01 0.28
C GLY A 71 8.72 -14.49 0.43
N SER A 72 9.65 -13.57 0.74
CA SER A 72 11.04 -13.89 1.09
C SER A 72 11.24 -14.35 2.53
#